data_AF-A0A972TAW6-F1
#
_entry.id   AF-A0A972TAW6-F1
#
_cell.length_a   1.000
_cell.length_b   1.000
_cell.length_c   1.000
_cell.angle_alpha   90.00
_cell.angle_beta   90.00
_cell.angle_gamma   90.00
#
_symmetry.space_group_name_H-M   'P 1'
#
loop_
_entity.id
_entity.type
_entity.pdbx_description
1 polymer ?
#
loop_
_entity_poly.entity_id
_entity_poly.type
_entity_poly.pdbx_seq_one_letter_code
_entity_poly.pdbx_strand_id
1 'polypeptide(L)'
;MYCQIKYTPNPKPWAYPEEVRRKALQMYVDGMNLRRIARHLGLHHRTVSLWVKAQAEQLPDPPVPSDVKEAEMDELFTFIGDKKTQSSSSRS
;
A
#
# COMPACT_ATOMS: atom_id res chain seq x y z
N MET A 1 -38.10 4.96 -21.68
CA MET A 1 -36.96 4.34 -20.96
C MET A 1 -35.68 4.89 -21.59
N TYR A 2 -35.07 5.93 -21.01
CA TYR A 2 -33.86 6.54 -21.57
C TYR A 2 -32.64 5.88 -20.93
N CYS A 3 -31.83 5.19 -21.74
CA CYS A 3 -30.57 4.62 -21.32
C CYS A 3 -29.58 5.75 -21.06
N GLN A 4 -29.21 5.99 -19.79
CA GLN A 4 -28.26 7.04 -19.37
C GLN A 4 -26.78 6.66 -19.60
N ILE A 5 -26.49 5.79 -20.56
CA ILE A 5 -25.11 5.41 -20.86
C ILE A 5 -24.50 6.52 -21.71
N LYS A 6 -23.72 7.39 -21.07
CA LYS A 6 -22.88 8.37 -21.75
C LYS A 6 -21.70 7.65 -22.39
N TYR A 7 -21.84 7.26 -23.65
CA TYR A 7 -20.74 6.70 -24.44
C TYR A 7 -19.73 7.81 -24.69
N THR A 8 -18.55 7.73 -24.07
CA THR A 8 -17.42 8.63 -24.34
C THR A 8 -16.60 7.99 -25.46
N PRO A 9 -16.55 8.57 -26.68
CA PRO A 9 -15.90 7.94 -27.84
C PRO A 9 -14.42 7.62 -27.62
N ASN A 10 -13.76 8.36 -26.73
CA ASN A 10 -12.43 8.05 -26.23
C ASN A 10 -12.50 7.92 -24.70
N PRO A 11 -12.69 6.72 -24.14
CA PRO A 11 -12.77 6.53 -22.71
C PRO A 11 -11.41 6.83 -22.09
N LYS A 12 -11.40 7.66 -21.03
CA LYS A 12 -10.19 7.85 -20.24
C LYS A 12 -9.77 6.49 -19.66
N PRO A 13 -8.53 6.03 -19.82
CA PRO A 13 -8.09 4.81 -19.17
C PRO A 13 -8.22 4.98 -17.65
N TRP A 14 -8.99 4.09 -17.02
CA TRP A 14 -9.19 4.09 -15.56
C TRP A 14 -7.95 3.63 -14.80
N ALA A 15 -6.99 3.01 -15.50
CA ALA A 15 -5.78 2.45 -14.93
C ALA A 15 -4.60 3.42 -15.04
N TYR A 16 -3.79 3.47 -13.99
CA TYR A 16 -2.48 4.11 -14.03
C TYR A 16 -1.52 3.24 -14.85
N PRO A 17 -0.52 3.85 -15.52
CA PRO A 17 0.54 3.08 -16.18
C PRO A 17 1.27 2.18 -15.20
N GLU A 18 1.64 0.98 -15.65
CA GLU A 18 2.32 -0.01 -14.83
C GLU A 18 3.66 0.49 -14.29
N GLU A 19 4.37 1.31 -15.06
CA GLU A 19 5.61 1.98 -14.65
C GLU A 19 5.45 2.84 -13.40
N VAL A 20 4.31 3.54 -13.28
CA VAL A 20 4.00 4.37 -12.11
C VAL A 20 3.76 3.48 -10.89
N ARG A 21 3.05 2.36 -11.07
CA ARG A 21 2.82 1.37 -10.00
C ARG A 21 4.13 0.75 -9.52
N ARG A 22 4.99 0.29 -10.44
CA ARG A 22 6.29 -0.28 -10.13
C ARG A 22 7.18 0.70 -9.38
N LYS A 23 7.24 1.95 -9.83
CA LYS A 23 8.01 3.01 -9.16
C LYS A 23 7.47 3.32 -7.76
N ALA A 24 6.15 3.31 -7.57
CA ALA A 24 5.53 3.51 -6.26
C ALA A 24 5.89 2.38 -5.28
N LEU A 25 5.91 1.13 -5.75
CA LEU A 25 6.31 -0.03 -4.94
C LEU A 25 7.79 0.01 -4.58
N GLN A 26 8.65 0.37 -5.52
CA GLN A 26 10.09 0.53 -5.26
C GLN A 26 10.34 1.57 -4.17
N MET A 27 9.74 2.77 -4.28
CA MET A 27 9.89 3.80 -3.25
C MET A 27 9.36 3.36 -1.87
N TYR A 28 8.37 2.47 -1.82
CA TYR A 28 7.87 1.92 -0.55
C TYR A 28 8.88 0.95 0.08
N VAL A 29 9.48 0.06 -0.71
CA VAL A 29 10.55 -0.85 -0.27
C VAL A 29 11.79 -0.06 0.18
N ASP A 30 12.08 1.06 -0.47
CA ASP A 30 13.14 2.00 -0.08
C ASP A 30 12.83 2.75 1.24
N GLY A 31 11.68 2.50 1.87
CA GLY A 31 11.29 3.07 3.16
C GLY A 31 10.55 4.40 3.11
N MET A 32 10.13 4.87 1.92
CA MET A 32 9.35 6.11 1.85
C MET A 32 7.92 5.94 2.37
N ASN A 33 7.45 6.94 3.12
CA ASN A 33 6.07 7.01 3.57
C ASN A 33 5.08 7.13 2.38
N LEU A 34 3.95 6.41 2.45
CA LEU A 34 2.85 6.44 1.48
C LEU A 34 2.43 7.85 1.02
N ARG A 35 2.31 8.80 1.96
CA ARG A 35 1.95 10.19 1.64
C ARG A 35 3.05 10.91 0.86
N ARG A 36 4.31 10.59 1.13
CA ARG A 36 5.47 11.15 0.43
C ARG A 36 5.52 10.61 -1.00
N ILE A 37 5.36 9.30 -1.17
CA ILE A 37 5.28 8.65 -2.49
C ILE A 37 4.15 9.26 -3.32
N ALA A 38 2.97 9.40 -2.73
CA ALA A 38 1.81 10.03 -3.36
C ALA A 38 2.09 11.45 -3.85
N ARG A 39 2.75 12.30 -3.05
CA ARG A 39 3.17 13.64 -3.48
C ARG A 39 4.18 13.60 -4.62
N HIS A 40 5.15 12.69 -4.59
CA HIS A 40 6.15 12.55 -5.65
C HIS A 40 5.56 12.09 -6.99
N LEU A 41 4.48 11.29 -6.97
CA LEU A 41 3.84 10.75 -8.18
C LEU A 41 2.56 11.48 -8.60
N GLY A 42 2.11 12.47 -7.83
CA GLY A 42 0.83 13.15 -8.09
C GLY A 42 -0.40 12.25 -7.89
N LEU A 43 -0.30 11.26 -6.99
CA LEU A 43 -1.33 10.27 -6.72
C LEU A 43 -1.99 10.49 -5.36
N HIS A 44 -3.12 9.81 -5.13
CA HIS A 44 -3.68 9.72 -3.78
C HIS A 44 -2.97 8.61 -2.98
N HIS A 45 -2.59 8.87 -1.73
CA HIS A 45 -1.87 7.91 -0.87
C HIS A 45 -2.60 6.56 -0.70
N ARG A 46 -3.93 6.56 -0.72
CA ARG A 46 -4.75 5.32 -0.71
C ARG A 46 -4.48 4.43 -1.93
N THR A 47 -4.17 5.01 -3.09
CA THR A 47 -3.82 4.23 -4.28
C THR A 47 -2.53 3.45 -4.05
N VAL A 48 -1.51 4.11 -3.47
CA VAL A 48 -0.25 3.47 -3.12
C VAL A 48 -0.46 2.36 -2.08
N SER A 49 -1.27 2.61 -1.04
CA SER A 49 -1.54 1.58 -0.01
C SER A 49 -2.23 0.34 -0.58
N LEU A 50 -3.17 0.53 -1.51
CA LEU A 50 -3.86 -0.58 -2.18
C LEU A 50 -2.89 -1.39 -3.05
N TRP A 51 -1.97 -0.75 -3.76
CA TRP A 51 -0.96 -1.46 -4.54
C TRP A 51 0.02 -2.23 -3.67
N VAL A 52 0.47 -1.65 -2.55
CA VAL A 52 1.32 -2.34 -1.58
C VAL A 52 0.60 -3.57 -1.02
N LYS A 53 -0.67 -3.43 -0.62
CA LYS A 53 -1.47 -4.55 -0.11
C LYS A 53 -1.63 -5.66 -1.16
N ALA A 54 -2.01 -5.30 -2.38
CA ALA A 54 -2.18 -6.26 -3.47
C ALA A 54 -0.86 -6.96 -3.84
N GLN A 55 0.28 -6.28 -3.72
CA GLN A 55 1.59 -6.89 -3.94
C GLN A 55 1.96 -7.83 -2.78
N ALA A 56 1.70 -7.43 -1.54
CA ALA A 56 2.00 -8.24 -0.36
C ALA A 56 1.19 -9.55 -0.34
N GLU A 57 -0.07 -9.53 -0.78
CA GLU A 57 -0.91 -10.72 -0.92
C GLU A 57 -0.40 -11.71 -1.99
N GLN A 58 0.46 -11.28 -2.91
CA GLN A 58 1.06 -12.13 -3.95
C GLN A 58 2.40 -12.73 -3.52
N LEU A 59 3.00 -12.25 -2.42
CA LEU A 59 4.26 -12.78 -1.95
C LEU A 59 4.05 -14.16 -1.33
N PRO A 60 4.95 -15.13 -1.60
CA PRO A 60 4.91 -16.41 -0.91
C PRO A 60 5.21 -16.22 0.57
N ASP A 61 4.77 -17.18 1.38
CA ASP A 61 5.18 -17.23 2.78
C ASP A 61 6.72 -17.28 2.87
N PRO A 62 7.32 -16.65 3.89
CA PRO A 62 8.76 -16.65 4.06
C PRO A 62 9.26 -18.09 4.22
N PRO A 63 10.40 -18.45 3.59
CA PRO A 63 10.94 -19.79 3.70
C PRO A 63 11.34 -20.07 5.16
N VAL A 64 10.78 -21.14 5.72
CA VAL A 64 11.12 -21.63 7.07
C VAL A 64 11.97 -22.89 6.93
N PRO A 65 13.20 -22.93 7.48
CA PRO A 65 14.04 -24.12 7.44
C PRO A 65 13.44 -25.26 8.28
N SER A 66 13.61 -26.52 7.86
CA SER A 66 13.08 -27.69 8.57
C SER A 66 13.82 -28.00 9.87
N ASP A 67 15.14 -27.75 9.89
CA ASP A 67 16.00 -27.91 11.06
C ASP A 67 16.74 -26.61 11.34
N VAL A 68 16.62 -26.10 12.57
CA VAL A 68 17.34 -24.90 13.05
C VAL A 68 18.34 -25.35 14.11
N LYS A 69 19.65 -25.25 13.80
CA LYS A 69 20.73 -25.61 14.75
C LYS A 69 21.08 -24.46 15.68
N GLU A 70 21.23 -23.27 15.11
CA GLU A 70 21.59 -22.04 15.81
C GLU A 70 20.75 -20.91 15.21
N ALA A 71 20.27 -20.00 16.06
CA ALA A 71 19.50 -18.84 15.67
C ALA A 71 20.00 -17.63 16.45
N GLU A 72 20.32 -16.55 15.74
CA GLU A 72 20.65 -15.27 16.33
C GLU A 72 19.38 -14.40 16.37
N MET A 73 19.17 -13.72 17.50
CA MET A 73 18.02 -12.86 17.69
C MET A 73 18.47 -11.40 17.57
N ASP A 74 18.02 -10.71 16.53
CA ASP A 74 18.21 -9.27 16.37
C ASP A 74 17.12 -8.51 17.14
N GLU A 75 17.52 -7.58 18.02
CA GLU A 75 16.59 -6.71 18.74
C GLU A 75 16.25 -5.46 17.92
N LEU A 76 15.12 -5.49 17.23
CA LEU A 76 14.58 -4.30 16.55
C LEU A 76 13.28 -3.83 17.23
N PHE A 77 13.31 -2.63 17.81
CA PHE A 77 12.13 -2.03 18.41
C PHE A 77 11.32 -1.26 17.38
N THR A 78 10.06 -1.66 17.17
CA THR A 78 9.10 -0.90 16.36
C THR A 78 7.88 -0.56 17.21
N PHE A 79 7.51 0.72 17.28
CA PHE A 79 6.29 1.14 17.98
C PHE A 79 5.07 0.82 17.13
N ILE A 80 4.34 -0.23 17.50
CA ILE A 80 3.05 -0.58 16.92
C ILE A 80 1.96 0.04 17.78
N GLY A 81 1.27 1.03 17.23
CA GLY A 81 0.13 1.66 17.91
C GLY A 81 -1.18 1.03 17.46
N ASP A 82 -1.96 0.48 18.39
CA ASP A 82 -3.32 0.08 18.11
C ASP A 82 -4.23 1.30 17.99
N LYS A 83 -5.00 1.35 16.90
CA LYS A 83 -5.97 2.41 16.72
C LYS A 83 -7.10 2.21 17.72
N LYS A 84 -7.29 3.19 18.62
CA LYS A 84 -8.45 3.22 19.52
C LYS A 84 -9.74 3.15 18.70
N THR A 85 -10.56 2.14 18.97
CA THR A 85 -11.85 1.90 18.29
C THR A 85 -12.96 2.78 18.85
N GLN A 86 -12.77 3.36 20.04
CA GLN A 86 -13.71 4.28 20.66
C GLN A 86 -13.43 5.73 20.24
N SER A 87 -14.48 6.44 19.82
CA SER A 87 -14.42 7.87 19.55
C SER A 87 -14.29 8.66 20.85
N SER A 88 -13.10 9.17 21.14
CA SER A 88 -12.93 10.18 22.19
C SER A 88 -13.06 11.57 21.55
N SER A 89 -14.20 12.23 21.71
CA SER A 89 -14.30 13.67 21.46
C SER A 89 -13.79 14.40 22.69
N SER A 90 -12.66 15.08 22.57
CA SER A 90 -12.25 16.07 23.57
C SER A 90 -13.10 17.32 23.35
N ARG A 91 -13.94 17.69 24.32
CA ARG A 91 -14.52 19.03 24.38
C ARG A 91 -13.38 20.01 24.68
N SER A 92 -13.00 20.78 23.67
CA SER A 92 -12.24 22.03 23.84
C SER A 92 -13.18 23.12 24.33
#